data_AF-A0A7S4UAA6-F1
#
_entry.id   AF-A0A7S4UAA6-F1
#
_cell.length_a   1.000
_cell.length_b   1.000
_cell.length_c   1.000
_cell.angle_alpha   90.00
_cell.angle_beta   90.00
_cell.angle_gamma   90.00
#
_symmetry.space_group_name_H-M   'P 1'
#
loop_
_entity.id
_entity.type
_entity.pdbx_description
1 polymer ?
#
loop_
_entity_poly.entity_id
_entity_poly.type
_entity_poly.pdbx_seq_one_letter_code
_entity_poly.pdbx_strand_id
1 'polypeptide(L)'
;MELPVVSWGRPRSLALPPSWRGSELCASFPKAGGGSAEVFLAKGLLDDSEVGSILAVARAGAEFSTGPDSVDGRPTFEVYPYHQGQALHPQLWELLRPVAEKRVEPWARQRFDCPEACVCTVLLRRYLLEERRVHPPHF
;
A
#
# COMPACT_ATOMS: atom_id res chain seq x y z
N MET A 1 -22.22 -8.72 -13.01
CA MET A 1 -20.84 -8.79 -13.49
C MET A 1 -20.11 -9.75 -12.56
N GLU A 2 -19.83 -10.97 -13.01
CA GLU A 2 -19.07 -11.92 -12.20
C GLU A 2 -17.60 -11.48 -12.19
N LEU A 3 -16.99 -11.42 -11.01
CA LEU A 3 -15.56 -11.14 -10.90
C LEU A 3 -14.78 -12.35 -11.42
N PRO A 4 -13.74 -12.16 -12.23
CA PRO A 4 -12.93 -13.28 -12.71
C PRO A 4 -12.32 -14.01 -11.51
N VAL A 5 -12.40 -15.34 -11.52
CA VAL A 5 -11.73 -16.18 -10.52
C VAL A 5 -10.23 -16.03 -10.71
N VAL A 6 -9.56 -15.43 -9.72
CA VAL A 6 -8.11 -15.23 -9.74
C VAL A 6 -7.41 -16.49 -9.23
N SER A 7 -6.61 -17.12 -10.08
CA SER A 7 -5.72 -18.20 -9.65
C SER A 7 -4.41 -17.62 -9.14
N TRP A 8 -4.23 -17.66 -7.82
CA TRP A 8 -2.95 -17.33 -7.20
C TRP A 8 -1.97 -18.50 -7.35
N GLY A 9 -0.73 -18.20 -7.75
CA GLY A 9 0.36 -19.16 -7.78
C GLY A 9 0.73 -19.69 -6.40
N ARG A 10 1.66 -20.65 -6.34
CA ARG A 10 2.13 -21.20 -5.07
C ARG A 10 2.86 -20.11 -4.26
N PRO A 11 2.64 -20.05 -2.93
CA PRO A 11 3.38 -19.12 -2.08
C PRO A 11 4.88 -19.37 -2.16
N ARG A 12 5.65 -18.29 -2.32
CA ARG A 12 7.10 -18.28 -2.20
C ARG A 12 7.47 -17.69 -0.85
N SER A 13 8.23 -18.42 -0.04
CA SER A 13 8.82 -17.87 1.18
C SER A 13 9.84 -16.80 0.83
N LEU A 14 9.73 -15.66 1.48
CA LEU A 14 10.68 -14.56 1.36
C LEU A 14 11.34 -14.32 2.71
N ALA A 15 12.67 -14.22 2.68
CA ALA A 15 13.48 -13.78 3.79
C ALA A 15 14.26 -12.57 3.30
N LEU A 16 13.78 -11.38 3.66
CA LEU A 16 14.40 -10.13 3.27
C LEU A 16 15.26 -9.59 4.42
N PRO A 17 16.50 -9.15 4.14
CA PRO A 17 17.27 -8.41 5.12
C PRO A 17 16.55 -7.10 5.50
N PRO A 18 16.63 -6.64 6.76
CA PRO A 18 17.31 -7.27 7.90
C PRO A 18 16.43 -8.20 8.76
N SER A 19 15.11 -8.34 8.51
CA SER A 19 14.28 -9.11 9.45
C SER A 19 12.91 -9.61 8.97
N TRP A 20 12.45 -9.25 7.76
CA TRP A 20 11.13 -9.70 7.33
C TRP A 20 11.16 -11.14 6.83
N ARG A 21 10.33 -11.98 7.47
CA ARG A 21 10.02 -13.34 7.02
C ARG A 21 8.54 -13.36 6.66
N GLY A 22 8.26 -13.46 5.37
CA GLY A 22 6.90 -13.49 4.86
C GLY A 22 6.74 -14.47 3.72
N SER A 23 5.58 -14.39 3.07
CA SER A 23 5.31 -15.15 1.85
C SER A 23 4.77 -14.23 0.78
N GLU A 24 5.17 -14.44 -0.45
CA GLU A 24 4.60 -13.77 -1.62
C GLU A 24 3.76 -14.74 -2.44
N LEU A 25 2.61 -14.27 -2.93
CA LEU A 25 1.85 -14.91 -3.99
C LEU A 25 1.96 -14.06 -5.26
N CYS A 26 1.93 -14.70 -6.43
CA CYS A 26 1.86 -14.03 -7.72
C CYS A 26 0.57 -14.47 -8.45
N ALA A 27 -0.10 -13.54 -9.12
CA ALA A 27 -1.17 -13.80 -10.05
C ALA A 27 -0.97 -12.98 -11.33
N SER A 28 -1.44 -13.51 -12.47
CA SER A 28 -1.39 -12.81 -13.75
C SER A 28 -2.80 -12.48 -14.23
N PHE A 29 -2.99 -11.26 -14.72
CA PHE A 29 -4.27 -10.72 -15.16
C PHE A 29 -4.17 -10.25 -16.60
N PRO A 30 -5.19 -10.47 -17.44
CA PRO A 30 -5.22 -9.86 -18.76
C PRO A 30 -5.38 -8.34 -18.64
N LYS A 31 -4.61 -7.59 -19.43
CA LYS A 31 -4.78 -6.13 -19.55
C LYS A 31 -5.84 -5.82 -20.61
N ALA A 32 -6.63 -4.76 -20.38
CA ALA A 32 -7.45 -4.20 -21.45
C ALA A 32 -6.53 -3.71 -22.58
N GLY A 33 -6.78 -4.15 -23.82
CA GLY A 33 -5.93 -3.84 -24.96
C GLY A 33 -4.81 -4.86 -25.26
N GLY A 34 -4.73 -5.96 -24.49
CA GLY A 34 -3.81 -7.07 -24.75
C GLY A 34 -2.62 -7.13 -23.79
N GLY A 35 -2.01 -8.32 -23.68
CA GLY A 35 -0.95 -8.63 -22.73
C GLY A 35 -1.45 -8.96 -21.32
N SER A 36 -0.53 -9.06 -20.37
CA SER A 36 -0.83 -9.39 -18.97
C SER A 36 -0.15 -8.44 -17.98
N ALA A 37 -0.76 -8.28 -16.81
CA ALA A 37 -0.22 -7.63 -15.62
C ALA A 37 0.03 -8.70 -14.55
N GLU A 38 1.18 -8.63 -13.89
CA GLU A 38 1.43 -9.45 -12.70
C GLU A 38 1.06 -8.67 -11.44
N VAL A 39 0.45 -9.35 -10.47
CA VAL A 39 0.13 -8.83 -9.15
C VAL A 39 0.81 -9.70 -8.11
N PHE A 40 1.46 -9.04 -7.15
CA PHE A 40 2.15 -9.70 -6.04
C PHE A 40 1.45 -9.38 -4.73
N LEU A 41 1.24 -10.41 -3.91
CA LEU A 41 0.70 -10.27 -2.56
C LEU A 41 1.76 -10.69 -1.56
N ALA A 42 2.48 -9.71 -1.01
CA ALA A 42 3.41 -9.90 0.10
C ALA A 42 2.63 -9.95 1.44
N LYS A 43 2.62 -11.10 2.09
CA LYS A 43 1.90 -11.34 3.35
C LYS A 43 2.79 -11.12 4.57
N GLY A 44 2.19 -10.60 5.64
CA GLY A 44 2.88 -10.36 6.91
C GLY A 44 3.82 -9.16 6.87
N LEU A 45 3.57 -8.19 5.99
CA LEU A 45 4.33 -6.93 5.99
C LEU A 45 4.08 -6.10 7.25
N LEU A 46 2.91 -6.23 7.85
CA LEU A 46 2.50 -5.61 9.10
C LEU A 46 2.00 -6.70 10.04
N ASP A 47 2.30 -6.58 11.33
CA ASP A 47 1.65 -7.37 12.38
C ASP A 47 0.45 -6.64 13.02
N ASP A 48 -0.35 -7.36 13.80
CA ASP A 48 -1.57 -6.82 14.41
C ASP A 48 -1.29 -5.66 15.38
N SER A 49 -0.13 -5.67 16.06
CA SER A 49 0.28 -4.61 16.99
C SER A 49 0.62 -3.33 16.21
N GLU A 50 1.33 -3.47 15.09
CA GLU A 50 1.65 -2.34 14.20
C GLU A 50 0.40 -1.74 13.59
N VAL A 51 -0.50 -2.58 13.08
CA VAL A 51 -1.82 -2.13 12.59
C VAL A 51 -2.59 -1.40 13.68
N GLY A 52 -2.62 -1.94 14.90
CA GLY A 52 -3.25 -1.32 16.06
C GLY A 52 -2.70 0.07 16.38
N SER A 53 -1.38 0.21 16.43
CA SER A 53 -0.71 1.50 16.67
C SER A 53 -0.99 2.53 15.58
N ILE A 54 -0.91 2.13 14.30
CA ILE A 54 -1.20 3.01 13.16
C ILE A 54 -2.64 3.50 13.23
N LEU A 55 -3.60 2.59 13.47
CA LEU A 55 -5.01 2.94 13.59
C LEU A 55 -5.29 3.84 14.80
N ALA A 56 -4.63 3.61 15.93
CA ALA A 56 -4.78 4.43 17.13
C ALA A 56 -4.34 5.87 16.87
N VAL A 57 -3.17 6.08 16.27
CA VAL A 57 -2.67 7.42 15.92
C VAL A 57 -3.56 8.08 14.86
N ALA A 58 -3.95 7.33 13.82
CA ALA A 58 -4.81 7.85 12.77
C ALA A 58 -6.17 8.31 13.31
N ARG A 59 -6.77 7.57 14.24
CA ARG A 59 -8.05 7.94 14.86
C ARG A 59 -7.93 9.12 15.83
N ALA A 60 -6.80 9.25 16.52
CA ALA A 60 -6.62 10.28 17.53
C ALA A 60 -6.31 11.66 16.94
N GLY A 61 -5.63 11.72 15.78
CA GLY A 61 -5.07 12.99 15.32
C GLY A 61 -4.94 13.20 13.81
N ALA A 62 -5.32 12.25 12.97
CA ALA A 62 -5.22 12.48 11.52
C ALA A 62 -6.43 13.28 11.00
N GLU A 63 -6.14 14.44 10.42
CA GLU A 63 -7.10 15.20 9.64
C GLU A 63 -7.09 14.69 8.19
N PHE A 64 -8.18 14.02 7.80
CA PHE A 64 -8.34 13.49 6.45
C PHE A 64 -8.85 14.58 5.51
N SER A 65 -8.09 14.85 4.45
CA SER A 65 -8.44 15.82 3.42
C SER A 65 -9.76 15.44 2.75
N THR A 66 -10.59 16.45 2.48
CA THR A 66 -11.85 16.33 1.73
C THR A 66 -11.78 17.03 0.37
N GLY A 67 -10.56 17.40 -0.05
CA GLY A 67 -10.33 17.99 -1.36
C GLY A 67 -10.74 17.07 -2.52
N PRO A 68 -11.01 17.65 -3.71
CA PRO A 68 -11.43 16.89 -4.87
C PRO A 68 -10.30 15.97 -5.36
N ASP A 69 -10.63 14.70 -5.57
CA ASP A 69 -9.76 13.72 -6.21
C ASP A 69 -9.56 14.08 -7.69
N SER A 70 -8.34 13.95 -8.21
CA SER A 70 -8.02 14.30 -9.60
C SER A 70 -8.69 13.40 -10.63
N VAL A 71 -9.15 12.20 -10.24
CA VAL A 71 -9.76 11.23 -11.15
C VAL A 71 -11.25 11.50 -11.35
N ASP A 72 -12.00 11.82 -10.29
CA ASP A 72 -13.46 11.94 -10.34
C ASP A 72 -14.04 13.17 -9.62
N GLY A 73 -13.19 14.04 -9.06
CA GLY A 73 -13.60 15.25 -8.34
C GLY A 73 -14.27 15.01 -6.99
N ARG A 74 -14.40 13.76 -6.54
CA ARG A 74 -15.04 13.44 -5.24
C ARG A 74 -14.04 13.61 -4.09
N PRO A 75 -14.49 13.87 -2.84
CA PRO A 75 -13.60 13.96 -1.70
C PRO A 75 -12.72 12.70 -1.53
N THR A 76 -11.44 12.91 -1.23
CA THR A 76 -10.43 11.83 -1.14
C THR A 76 -10.44 11.06 0.20
N PHE A 77 -10.75 11.75 1.31
CA PHE A 77 -10.66 11.22 2.68
C PHE A 77 -9.30 10.59 2.95
N GLU A 78 -8.25 11.38 2.72
CA GLU A 78 -6.88 10.90 2.72
C GLU A 78 -5.95 11.77 3.58
N VAL A 79 -4.92 11.15 4.14
CA VAL A 79 -3.83 11.83 4.85
C VAL A 79 -2.51 11.26 4.34
N TYR A 80 -1.52 12.12 4.16
CA TYR A 80 -0.19 11.74 3.70
C TYR A 80 0.77 11.76 4.88
N PRO A 81 1.16 10.63 5.48
CA PRO A 81 2.25 10.65 6.46
C PRO A 81 3.59 11.06 5.87
N TYR A 82 3.82 10.69 4.61
CA TYR A 82 5.06 10.94 3.91
C TYR A 82 4.79 11.21 2.43
N HIS A 83 5.41 12.25 1.88
CA HIS A 83 5.28 12.59 0.46
C HIS A 83 6.54 13.28 -0.03
N GLN A 84 7.11 12.81 -1.14
CA GLN A 84 8.24 13.42 -1.85
C GLN A 84 9.42 13.78 -0.93
N GLY A 85 9.86 12.86 -0.06
CA GLY A 85 10.98 13.13 0.84
C GLY A 85 10.60 13.73 2.19
N GLN A 86 9.34 14.16 2.37
CA GLN A 86 8.91 14.93 3.54
C GLN A 86 7.93 14.15 4.41
N ALA A 87 8.18 14.14 5.71
CA ALA A 87 7.26 13.59 6.72
C ALA A 87 6.19 14.64 7.07
N LEU A 88 5.05 14.60 6.39
CA LEU A 88 3.95 15.57 6.59
C LEU A 88 3.10 15.24 7.83
N HIS A 89 3.08 13.98 8.27
CA HIS A 89 2.51 13.59 9.57
C HIS A 89 3.53 12.77 10.37
N PRO A 90 4.45 13.42 11.12
CA PRO A 90 5.61 12.77 11.73
C PRO A 90 5.26 11.55 12.60
N GLN A 91 4.21 11.63 13.41
CA GLN A 91 3.82 10.52 14.30
C GLN A 91 3.38 9.26 13.53
N LEU A 92 2.63 9.42 12.43
CA LEU A 92 2.25 8.31 11.57
C LEU A 92 3.45 7.80 10.78
N TRP A 93 4.31 8.71 10.32
CA TRP A 93 5.51 8.33 9.59
C TRP A 93 6.47 7.53 10.46
N GLU A 94 6.69 7.88 11.73
CA GLU A 94 7.55 7.13 12.64
C GLU A 94 7.09 5.65 12.78
N LEU A 95 5.78 5.39 12.73
CA LEU A 95 5.23 4.02 12.75
C LEU A 95 5.41 3.30 11.41
N LEU A 96 5.27 4.01 10.29
CA LEU A 96 5.28 3.43 8.94
C LEU A 96 6.68 3.30 8.35
N ARG A 97 7.63 4.15 8.78
CA ARG A 97 9.01 4.18 8.26
C ARG A 97 9.70 2.82 8.36
N PRO A 98 9.66 2.07 9.48
CA PRO A 98 10.26 0.74 9.54
C PRO A 98 9.61 -0.28 8.59
N VAL A 99 8.33 -0.10 8.25
CA VAL A 99 7.63 -0.96 7.28
C VAL A 99 8.10 -0.63 5.86
N ALA A 100 8.13 0.66 5.53
CA ALA A 100 8.64 1.17 4.26
C ALA A 100 10.10 0.74 4.02
N GLU A 101 11.03 1.23 4.85
CA GLU A 101 12.47 1.14 4.61
C GLU A 101 13.06 -0.25 4.84
N LYS A 102 12.50 -1.03 5.78
CA LYS A 102 13.07 -2.34 6.18
C LYS A 102 12.36 -3.54 5.59
N ARG A 103 11.20 -3.35 4.93
CA ARG A 103 10.39 -4.46 4.39
C ARG A 103 9.96 -4.20 2.96
N VAL A 104 9.23 -3.11 2.72
CA VAL A 104 8.68 -2.80 1.38
C VAL A 104 9.78 -2.46 0.39
N GLU A 105 10.73 -1.59 0.74
CA GLU A 105 11.81 -1.21 -0.17
C GLU A 105 12.74 -2.39 -0.50
N PRO A 106 13.28 -3.16 0.46
CA PRO A 106 14.07 -4.34 0.13
C PRO A 106 13.30 -5.35 -0.72
N TRP A 107 11.99 -5.50 -0.46
CA TRP A 107 11.12 -6.38 -1.24
C TRP A 107 11.04 -5.92 -2.69
N ALA A 108 10.72 -4.64 -2.91
CA ALA A 108 10.59 -4.06 -4.24
C ALA A 108 11.93 -4.12 -5.00
N ARG A 109 13.04 -3.75 -4.34
CA ARG A 109 14.39 -3.79 -4.93
C ARG A 109 14.73 -5.18 -5.44
N GLN A 110 14.51 -6.21 -4.62
CA GLN A 110 14.78 -7.59 -5.03
C GLN A 110 13.79 -8.09 -6.10
N ARG A 111 12.49 -7.79 -5.95
CA ARG A 111 11.45 -8.33 -6.84
C ARG A 111 11.56 -7.77 -8.25
N PHE A 112 11.91 -6.50 -8.37
CA PHE A 112 11.92 -5.77 -9.64
C PHE A 112 13.33 -5.47 -10.16
N ASP A 113 14.38 -6.04 -9.54
CA ASP A 113 15.79 -5.82 -9.90
C ASP A 113 16.13 -4.32 -10.03
N CYS A 114 15.63 -3.55 -9.06
CA CYS A 114 15.72 -2.10 -9.06
C CYS A 114 16.36 -1.63 -7.76
N PRO A 115 17.71 -1.56 -7.67
CA PRO A 115 18.41 -1.28 -6.41
C PRO A 115 18.06 0.08 -5.79
N GLU A 116 17.69 1.05 -6.64
CA GLU A 116 17.33 2.42 -6.22
C GLU A 116 15.84 2.57 -5.87
N ALA A 117 15.03 1.50 -5.93
CA ALA A 117 13.61 1.60 -5.59
C ALA A 117 13.45 2.10 -4.15
N CYS A 118 12.61 3.12 -3.96
CA CYS A 118 12.32 3.72 -2.67
C CYS A 118 10.84 4.10 -2.57
N VAL A 119 10.34 4.26 -1.34
CA VAL A 119 9.00 4.76 -1.10
C VAL A 119 8.98 6.27 -1.30
N CYS A 120 8.26 6.75 -2.31
CA CYS A 120 8.12 8.19 -2.57
C CYS A 120 6.95 8.82 -1.81
N THR A 121 5.88 8.07 -1.57
CA THR A 121 4.65 8.54 -0.97
C THR A 121 4.01 7.44 -0.13
N VAL A 122 3.50 7.82 1.04
CA VAL A 122 2.64 7.00 1.87
C VAL A 122 1.33 7.75 2.08
N LEU A 123 0.22 7.06 1.82
CA LEU A 123 -1.12 7.59 1.94
C LEU A 123 -1.95 6.66 2.82
N LEU A 124 -2.69 7.21 3.77
CA LEU A 124 -3.78 6.52 4.45
C LEU A 124 -5.09 7.08 3.91
N ARG A 125 -6.00 6.19 3.50
CA ARG A 125 -7.34 6.53 3.06
C ARG A 125 -8.38 5.86 3.94
N ARG A 126 -9.44 6.60 4.26
CA ARG A 126 -10.54 6.13 5.10
C ARG A 126 -11.75 5.78 4.23
N TYR A 127 -12.44 4.71 4.61
CA TYR A 127 -13.65 4.23 3.95
C TYR A 127 -14.77 4.03 4.98
N LEU A 128 -15.57 5.07 5.26
CA LEU A 128 -16.78 4.98 6.10
C LEU A 128 -18.06 4.87 5.24
N LEU A 129 -19.17 4.49 5.87
CA LEU A 129 -20.46 4.28 5.19
C LEU A 129 -20.94 5.52 4.42
N GLU A 130 -20.80 6.69 5.04
CA GLU A 130 -21.22 8.00 4.51
C GLU A 130 -20.13 8.69 3.67
N GLU A 131 -18.98 8.04 3.47
CA GLU A 131 -17.84 8.57 2.73
C GLU A 131 -17.70 7.89 1.36
N ARG A 132 -16.69 8.32 0.60
CA ARG A 132 -16.33 7.66 -0.67
C ARG A 132 -15.81 6.25 -0.38
N ARG A 133 -16.47 5.23 -0.93
CA ARG A 133 -16.08 3.80 -0.79
C ARG A 133 -15.62 3.14 -2.09
N VAL A 134 -15.61 3.89 -3.19
CA VAL A 134 -15.22 3.40 -4.50
C VAL A 134 -14.18 4.35 -5.07
N HIS A 135 -13.06 3.77 -5.50
CA HIS A 135 -12.06 4.45 -6.31
C HIS A 135 -12.20 3.95 -7.75
N PRO A 136 -12.54 4.80 -8.73
CA PRO A 136 -12.57 4.39 -10.12
C PRO A 136 -11.16 3.97 -10.60
N PRO A 137 -11.08 3.07 -11.60
CA PRO A 137 -9.83 2.71 -12.24
C PRO A 137 -9.09 3.96 -12.76
N HIS A 138 -7.77 4.01 -12.54
CA HIS A 138 -6.90 5.10 -12.96
C HIS A 138 -5.50 4.55 -13.28
N PHE A 139 -4.64 5.40 -13.87
CA PHE A 139 -3.29 5.06 -14.33
C PHE A 139 -2.25 5.95 -13.65
#